data_AF-A0A936WQS9-F1
#
_entry.id   AF-A0A936WQS9-F1
#
_cell.length_a   1.000
_cell.length_b   1.000
_cell.length_c   1.000
_cell.angle_alpha   90.00
_cell.angle_beta   90.00
_cell.angle_gamma   90.00
#
_symmetry.space_group_name_H-M   'P 1'
#
loop_
_entity.id
_entity.type
_entity.pdbx_description
1 polymer ?
#
loop_
_entity_poly.entity_id
_entity_poly.type
_entity_poly.pdbx_seq_one_letter_code
_entity_poly.pdbx_strand_id
1 'polypeptide(L)'
;MPVSVTVKTLFNKARSLGTGRLEVRLSGSELYGLLLLICRDLSWQPEHIGLPKPREAIPKQTYYSVPPIWFLSHSNAPDPAELQKSIETAIALETDFGMYFSNLCSLHKRRLKFQRILSTQPKPTMDQVGTRGLLEYGTYTNQFLFNWLVWRKWIFDLDNRSGQETGYLFEPVLTRCLGGEAIDANSSPVKRIGENGEPKKEGRQIDCYVEDEKLAYEFKIRLTIAASGQGRWDEELSFPGECVAAGLRPVLIVLDPTTSNRFEQLRDLFLSLGGLVFVGEAAWSHIEERAGRTMARFVENYIKPALDAASEFDTAQLAPISMSWLDGSVVIRIGDKEHKIERE
;
A
#
# COMPACT_ATOMS: atom_id res chain seq x y z
N MET A 1 3.16 33.62 12.60
CA MET A 1 1.75 33.31 12.28
C MET A 1 1.34 32.06 13.03
N PRO A 2 0.12 32.00 13.59
CA PRO A 2 -0.39 30.79 14.22
C PRO A 2 -0.57 29.68 13.15
N VAL A 3 -0.20 28.44 13.48
CA VAL A 3 -0.40 27.27 12.62
C VAL A 3 -1.90 27.01 12.46
N SER A 4 -2.34 26.76 11.22
CA SER A 4 -3.73 26.47 10.89
C SER A 4 -4.24 25.19 11.56
N VAL A 5 -5.56 25.11 11.75
CA VAL A 5 -6.23 23.89 12.27
C VAL A 5 -6.03 22.71 11.31
N THR A 6 -6.00 22.98 10.01
CA THR A 6 -5.74 22.00 8.94
C THR A 6 -4.37 21.35 9.13
N VAL A 7 -3.32 22.14 9.33
CA VAL A 7 -1.95 21.62 9.53
C VAL A 7 -1.82 20.87 10.85
N LYS A 8 -2.42 21.37 11.94
CA LYS A 8 -2.48 20.63 13.22
C LYS A 8 -3.12 19.25 13.04
N THR A 9 -4.22 19.20 12.28
CA THR A 9 -4.94 17.95 12.00
C THR A 9 -4.11 17.00 11.15
N LEU A 10 -3.50 17.52 10.07
CA LEU A 10 -2.58 16.78 9.19
C LEU A 10 -1.42 16.19 9.99
N PHE A 11 -0.74 17.01 10.80
CA PHE A 11 0.40 16.61 11.62
C PHE A 11 0.03 15.50 12.62
N ASN A 12 -1.10 15.66 13.32
CA ASN A 12 -1.55 14.66 14.29
C ASN A 12 -1.91 13.33 13.61
N LYS A 13 -2.63 13.36 12.48
CA LYS A 13 -2.94 12.17 11.69
C LYS A 13 -1.68 11.53 11.09
N ALA A 14 -0.72 12.33 10.64
CA ALA A 14 0.54 11.85 10.10
C ALA A 14 1.35 11.09 11.15
N ARG A 15 1.28 11.49 12.43
CA ARG A 15 2.10 10.93 13.51
C ARG A 15 1.67 9.55 14.02
N SER A 16 0.39 9.20 14.03
CA SER A 16 -0.09 7.95 14.63
C SER A 16 -0.78 7.01 13.64
N LEU A 17 -0.68 5.70 13.87
CA LEU A 17 -1.39 4.66 13.13
C LEU A 17 -1.85 3.54 14.06
N GLY A 18 -3.14 3.24 14.03
CA GLY A 18 -3.73 2.15 14.80
C GLY A 18 -3.87 2.46 16.29
N THR A 19 -4.18 1.42 17.06
CA THR A 19 -4.32 1.44 18.52
C THR A 19 -3.80 0.12 19.10
N GLY A 20 -3.54 0.09 20.41
CA GLY A 20 -3.15 -1.13 21.12
C GLY A 20 -1.72 -1.59 20.83
N ARG A 21 -1.45 -2.90 20.91
CA ARG A 21 -0.09 -3.47 20.85
C ARG A 21 0.68 -3.16 19.56
N LEU A 22 -0.03 -2.92 18.45
CA LEU A 22 0.58 -2.62 17.14
C LEU A 22 0.52 -1.12 16.80
N GLU A 23 0.20 -0.24 17.76
CA GLU A 23 0.12 1.21 17.53
C GLU A 23 1.49 1.78 17.15
N VAL A 24 1.60 2.41 15.99
CA VAL A 24 2.81 3.13 15.60
C VAL A 24 2.64 4.62 15.86
N ARG A 25 3.65 5.23 16.49
CA ARG A 25 3.73 6.67 16.69
C ARG A 25 5.11 7.18 16.28
N LEU A 26 5.14 8.03 15.26
CA LEU A 26 6.38 8.65 14.77
C LEU A 26 6.90 9.67 15.80
N SER A 27 8.20 9.63 16.04
CA SER A 27 8.95 10.61 16.80
C SER A 27 9.15 11.92 16.02
N GLY A 28 9.58 12.98 16.71
CA GLY A 28 9.99 14.23 16.04
C GLY A 28 11.17 14.01 15.07
N SER A 29 12.10 13.13 15.44
CA SER A 29 13.23 12.74 14.57
C SER A 29 12.75 12.10 13.28
N GLU A 30 11.83 11.14 13.35
CA GLU A 30 11.30 10.47 12.15
C GLU A 30 10.54 11.46 11.26
N LEU A 31 9.68 12.30 11.84
CA LEU A 31 8.95 13.32 11.08
C LEU A 31 9.89 14.31 10.40
N TYR A 32 10.95 14.75 11.09
CA TYR A 32 11.97 15.61 10.50
C TYR A 32 12.73 14.90 9.37
N GLY A 33 13.15 13.65 9.58
CA GLY A 33 13.80 12.83 8.54
C GLY A 33 12.93 12.67 7.29
N LEU A 34 11.62 12.42 7.46
CA LEU A 34 10.69 12.34 6.33
C LEU A 34 10.55 13.68 5.60
N LEU A 35 10.48 14.82 6.32
CA LEU A 35 10.45 16.14 5.68
C LEU A 35 11.74 16.44 4.90
N LEU A 36 12.91 16.00 5.40
CA LEU A 36 14.18 16.12 4.69
C LEU A 36 14.18 15.31 3.38
N LEU A 37 13.58 14.12 3.37
CA LEU A 37 13.41 13.34 2.13
C LEU A 37 12.50 14.06 1.14
N ILE A 38 11.38 14.65 1.60
CA ILE A 38 10.50 15.44 0.72
C ILE A 38 11.25 16.64 0.15
N CYS A 39 12.02 17.36 0.97
CA CYS A 39 12.85 18.48 0.48
C CYS A 39 13.82 18.01 -0.60
N ARG A 40 14.51 16.89 -0.40
CA ARG A 40 15.39 16.28 -1.42
C ARG A 40 14.62 16.00 -2.71
N ASP A 41 13.45 15.37 -2.61
CA ASP A 41 12.66 14.92 -3.76
C ASP A 41 12.11 16.11 -4.56
N LEU A 42 11.77 17.20 -3.88
CA LEU A 42 11.34 18.47 -4.48
C LEU A 42 12.51 19.39 -4.84
N SER A 43 13.76 18.97 -4.63
CA SER A 43 14.98 19.77 -4.84
C SER A 43 14.99 21.08 -4.04
N TRP A 44 14.42 21.07 -2.84
CA TRP A 44 14.38 22.19 -1.91
C TRP A 44 15.51 22.11 -0.89
N GLN A 45 16.02 23.27 -0.51
CA GLN A 45 16.87 23.40 0.68
C GLN A 45 15.96 23.40 1.93
N PRO A 46 16.26 22.63 3.00
CA PRO A 46 15.39 22.54 4.17
C PRO A 46 15.03 23.90 4.81
N GLU A 47 15.96 24.85 4.77
CA GLU A 47 15.79 26.19 5.33
C GLU A 47 14.72 27.00 4.59
N HIS A 48 14.41 26.64 3.34
CA HIS A 48 13.35 27.26 2.54
C HIS A 48 11.98 27.12 3.21
N ILE A 49 11.76 26.03 3.93
CA ILE A 49 10.53 25.80 4.73
C ILE A 49 10.79 25.97 6.23
N GLY A 50 11.88 26.66 6.60
CA GLY A 50 12.24 26.95 7.99
C GLY A 50 12.73 25.75 8.80
N LEU A 51 13.11 24.64 8.15
CA LEU A 51 13.76 23.54 8.84
C LEU A 51 15.25 23.85 9.09
N PRO A 52 15.84 23.38 10.20
CA PRO A 52 17.26 23.53 10.43
C PRO A 52 18.07 22.70 9.44
N LYS A 53 19.32 23.12 9.21
CA LYS A 53 20.32 22.34 8.47
C LYS A 53 20.43 20.93 9.07
N PRO A 54 20.33 19.87 8.27
CA PRO A 54 20.49 18.52 8.80
C PRO A 54 21.94 18.31 9.23
N ARG A 55 22.13 17.70 10.41
CA ARG A 55 23.47 17.29 10.88
C ARG A 55 23.96 16.04 10.18
N GLU A 56 23.02 15.14 9.88
CA GLU A 56 23.26 13.92 9.13
C GLU A 56 23.06 14.17 7.64
N ALA A 57 23.86 13.53 6.80
CA ALA A 57 23.67 13.61 5.35
C ALA A 57 22.30 13.04 4.96
N ILE A 58 21.57 13.74 4.10
CA ILE A 58 20.32 13.23 3.53
C ILE A 58 20.70 12.09 2.56
N PRO A 59 20.15 10.87 2.73
CA PRO A 59 20.47 9.73 1.89
C PRO A 59 20.16 10.00 0.42
N LYS A 60 21.07 9.59 -0.46
CA LYS A 60 20.87 9.65 -1.92
C LYS A 60 20.21 8.40 -2.51
N GLN A 61 20.21 7.30 -1.75
CA GLN A 61 19.57 6.05 -2.14
C GLN A 61 18.04 6.13 -2.09
N THR A 62 17.40 5.13 -2.69
CA THR A 62 15.95 4.96 -2.61
C THR A 62 15.50 4.82 -1.16
N TYR A 63 14.27 5.26 -0.88
CA TYR A 63 13.69 5.20 0.45
C TYR A 63 13.78 3.81 1.11
N TYR A 64 13.56 2.77 0.31
CA TYR A 64 13.56 1.37 0.76
C TYR A 64 14.91 0.88 1.22
N SER A 65 16.00 1.51 0.77
CA SER A 65 17.36 1.19 1.19
C SER A 65 17.81 2.02 2.40
N VAL A 66 17.08 3.05 2.83
CA VAL A 66 17.48 3.89 3.97
C VAL A 66 17.38 3.08 5.28
N PRO A 67 18.47 2.97 6.05
CA PRO A 67 18.45 2.25 7.33
C PRO A 67 17.46 2.88 8.31
N PRO A 68 16.65 2.08 9.05
CA PRO A 68 15.70 2.60 10.04
C PRO A 68 16.35 3.53 11.08
N ILE A 69 17.60 3.26 11.46
CA ILE A 69 18.34 4.06 12.44
C ILE A 69 18.56 5.52 11.98
N TRP A 70 18.62 5.78 10.67
CA TRP A 70 18.80 7.14 10.15
C TRP A 70 17.61 8.05 10.51
N PHE A 71 16.38 7.53 10.46
CA PHE A 71 15.19 8.30 10.84
C PHE A 71 15.19 8.65 12.34
N LEU A 72 15.97 7.93 13.15
CA LEU A 72 16.09 8.14 14.60
C LEU A 72 17.34 8.94 14.99
N SER A 73 18.24 9.25 14.05
CA SER A 73 19.54 9.87 14.35
C SER A 73 19.52 11.41 14.35
N HIS A 74 18.37 12.05 14.18
CA HIS A 74 18.30 13.50 14.07
C HIS A 74 18.15 14.19 15.44
N SER A 75 19.29 14.35 16.13
CA SER A 75 19.33 15.04 17.43
C SER A 75 18.93 16.52 17.37
N ASN A 76 18.93 17.11 16.17
CA ASN A 76 18.55 18.51 15.91
C ASN A 76 17.11 18.63 15.36
N ALA A 77 16.31 17.57 15.46
CA ALA A 77 14.91 17.62 15.06
C ALA A 77 14.17 18.75 15.80
N PRO A 78 13.46 19.64 15.08
CA PRO A 78 12.67 20.69 15.69
C PRO A 78 11.58 20.14 16.61
N ASP A 79 11.06 21.00 17.49
CA ASP A 79 9.91 20.62 18.31
C ASP A 79 8.64 20.45 17.45
N PRO A 80 7.57 19.85 17.99
CA PRO A 80 6.33 19.63 17.23
C PRO A 80 5.67 20.90 16.68
N ALA A 81 5.81 22.06 17.35
CA ALA A 81 5.23 23.32 16.90
C ALA A 81 6.04 23.92 15.75
N GLU A 82 7.36 23.81 15.79
CA GLU A 82 8.26 24.20 14.71
C GLU A 82 8.05 23.34 13.47
N LEU A 83 7.95 22.01 13.61
CA LEU A 83 7.65 21.10 12.50
C LEU A 83 6.31 21.44 11.83
N GLN A 84 5.28 21.76 12.63
CA GLN A 84 3.99 22.22 12.10
C GLN A 84 4.11 23.53 11.32
N LYS A 85 4.90 24.48 11.81
CA LYS A 85 5.14 25.74 11.09
C LYS A 85 5.87 25.52 9.77
N SER A 86 6.81 24.57 9.72
CA SER A 86 7.48 24.19 8.47
C SER A 86 6.51 23.55 7.47
N ILE A 87 5.61 22.69 7.93
CA ILE A 87 4.56 22.10 7.08
C ILE A 87 3.60 23.17 6.54
N GLU A 88 3.18 24.12 7.38
CA GLU A 88 2.36 25.26 6.94
C GLU A 88 3.06 26.08 5.85
N THR A 89 4.35 26.36 6.04
CA THR A 89 5.17 27.09 5.06
C THR A 89 5.28 26.32 3.75
N ALA A 90 5.50 25.00 3.83
CA ALA A 90 5.63 24.15 2.66
C ALA A 90 4.32 24.04 1.86
N ILE A 91 3.17 23.93 2.53
CA ILE A 91 1.85 23.91 1.87
C ILE A 91 1.54 25.25 1.20
N ALA A 92 1.98 26.37 1.78
CA ALA A 92 1.82 27.68 1.14
C ALA A 92 2.66 27.85 -0.14
N LEU A 93 3.73 27.05 -0.30
CA LEU A 93 4.61 27.07 -1.47
C LEU A 93 4.21 26.05 -2.54
N GLU A 94 3.73 24.89 -2.10
CA GLU A 94 3.30 23.78 -2.96
C GLU A 94 2.02 23.17 -2.37
N THR A 95 0.91 23.33 -3.09
CA THR A 95 -0.42 22.94 -2.63
C THR A 95 -0.51 21.45 -2.33
N ASP A 96 0.21 20.61 -3.08
CA ASP A 96 0.19 19.16 -2.92
C ASP A 96 1.14 18.64 -1.83
N PHE A 97 1.94 19.52 -1.21
CA PHE A 97 2.91 19.13 -0.18
C PHE A 97 2.23 18.39 0.98
N GLY A 98 1.06 18.86 1.41
CA GLY A 98 0.31 18.23 2.50
C GLY A 98 -0.08 16.77 2.18
N MET A 99 -0.46 16.52 0.93
CA MET A 99 -0.79 15.18 0.44
C MET A 99 0.45 14.29 0.38
N TYR A 100 1.55 14.81 -0.17
CA TYR A 100 2.84 14.13 -0.23
C TYR A 100 3.30 13.70 1.18
N PHE A 101 3.31 14.65 2.11
CA PHE A 101 3.71 14.43 3.50
C PHE A 101 2.84 13.37 4.19
N SER A 102 1.52 13.46 4.02
CA SER A 102 0.57 12.48 4.57
C SER A 102 0.80 11.07 4.04
N ASN A 103 1.03 10.93 2.73
CA ASN A 103 1.24 9.65 2.06
C ASN A 103 2.59 9.04 2.46
N LEU A 104 3.66 9.84 2.52
CA LEU A 104 4.97 9.37 2.95
C LEU A 104 4.97 8.92 4.43
N CYS A 105 4.33 9.69 5.31
CA CYS A 105 4.14 9.28 6.70
C CYS A 105 3.30 7.99 6.80
N SER A 106 2.29 7.84 5.94
CA SER A 106 1.44 6.64 5.92
C SER A 106 2.19 5.38 5.48
N LEU A 107 3.06 5.50 4.48
CA LEU A 107 3.97 4.43 4.04
C LEU A 107 4.94 4.07 5.17
N HIS A 108 5.61 5.06 5.76
CA HIS A 108 6.60 4.82 6.80
C HIS A 108 5.98 4.16 8.05
N LYS A 109 4.84 4.65 8.53
CA LYS A 109 4.14 4.03 9.66
C LYS A 109 3.74 2.58 9.41
N ARG A 110 3.29 2.24 8.18
CA ARG A 110 2.91 0.86 7.86
C ARG A 110 4.11 -0.07 7.79
N ARG A 111 5.27 0.41 7.32
CA ARG A 111 6.54 -0.34 7.39
C ARG A 111 6.94 -0.63 8.84
N LEU A 112 6.88 0.37 9.71
CA LEU A 112 7.14 0.19 11.15
C LEU A 112 6.12 -0.76 11.79
N LYS A 113 4.84 -0.65 11.40
CA LYS A 113 3.80 -1.55 11.90
C LYS A 113 4.04 -2.98 11.47
N PHE A 114 4.45 -3.20 10.22
CA PHE A 114 4.80 -4.53 9.74
C PHE A 114 6.04 -5.10 10.45
N GLN A 115 7.05 -4.28 10.75
CA GLN A 115 8.18 -4.71 11.59
C GLN A 115 7.72 -5.17 12.98
N ARG A 116 6.75 -4.48 13.60
CA ARG A 116 6.15 -4.93 14.86
C ARG A 116 5.32 -6.19 14.72
N ILE A 117 4.63 -6.37 13.60
CA ILE A 117 3.92 -7.63 13.30
C ILE A 117 4.93 -8.78 13.23
N LEU A 118 6.07 -8.59 12.55
CA LEU A 118 7.14 -9.59 12.50
C LEU A 118 7.67 -9.95 13.90
N SER A 119 7.91 -8.96 14.78
CA SER A 119 8.42 -9.21 16.13
C SER A 119 7.39 -9.85 17.07
N THR A 120 6.09 -9.57 16.87
CA THR A 120 5.03 -9.99 17.82
C THR A 120 4.15 -11.15 17.36
N GLN A 121 4.13 -11.52 16.07
CA GLN A 121 3.21 -12.54 15.52
C GLN A 121 3.42 -13.89 16.21
N PRO A 122 2.51 -14.38 17.06
CA PRO A 122 2.75 -15.52 17.94
C PRO A 122 3.03 -16.81 17.16
N LYS A 123 3.80 -17.71 17.78
CA LYS A 123 3.97 -19.09 17.30
C LYS A 123 2.62 -19.81 17.35
N PRO A 124 2.13 -20.39 16.25
CA PRO A 124 0.84 -21.09 16.25
C PRO A 124 0.83 -22.31 17.17
N THR A 125 -0.33 -22.62 17.74
CA THR A 125 -0.56 -23.82 18.57
C THR A 125 -1.26 -24.94 17.78
N MET A 126 -1.20 -26.17 18.29
CA MET A 126 -1.90 -27.30 17.67
C MET A 126 -3.42 -27.13 17.65
N ASP A 127 -4.01 -26.41 18.61
CA ASP A 127 -5.45 -26.11 18.60
C ASP A 127 -5.87 -25.27 17.38
N GLN A 128 -4.95 -24.49 16.80
CA GLN A 128 -5.22 -23.64 15.64
C GLN A 128 -5.09 -24.37 14.30
N VAL A 129 -4.29 -25.45 14.25
CA VAL A 129 -3.88 -26.07 12.97
C VAL A 129 -4.08 -27.59 12.91
N GLY A 130 -4.26 -28.27 14.04
CA GLY A 130 -4.20 -29.73 14.15
C GLY A 130 -5.25 -30.44 13.30
N THR A 131 -6.46 -29.90 13.19
CA THR A 131 -7.54 -30.45 12.36
C THR A 131 -7.19 -30.49 10.87
N ARG A 132 -6.30 -29.61 10.39
CA ARG A 132 -5.82 -29.59 9.00
C ARG A 132 -4.94 -30.80 8.68
N GLY A 133 -4.37 -31.43 9.72
CA GLY A 133 -3.57 -32.64 9.58
C GLY A 133 -4.35 -33.81 8.98
N LEU A 134 -5.69 -33.83 9.08
CA LEU A 134 -6.53 -34.87 8.47
C LEU A 134 -6.32 -35.03 6.96
N LEU A 135 -5.97 -33.95 6.25
CA LEU A 135 -5.78 -33.97 4.80
C LEU A 135 -4.47 -34.62 4.36
N GLU A 136 -3.46 -34.65 5.24
CA GLU A 136 -2.10 -35.12 4.94
C GLU A 136 -1.67 -36.27 5.86
N TYR A 137 -2.56 -36.73 6.74
CA TYR A 137 -2.28 -37.79 7.70
C TYR A 137 -1.92 -39.09 6.97
N GLY A 138 -0.86 -39.75 7.43
CA GLY A 138 -0.32 -40.96 6.79
C GLY A 138 0.59 -40.70 5.58
N THR A 139 0.68 -39.45 5.09
CA THR A 139 1.63 -39.08 4.02
C THR A 139 3.03 -38.79 4.56
N TYR A 140 3.10 -38.29 5.80
CA TYR A 140 4.35 -37.95 6.49
C TYR A 140 4.39 -38.58 7.88
N THR A 141 5.57 -38.58 8.51
CA THR A 141 5.65 -38.82 9.95
C THR A 141 4.90 -37.73 10.72
N ASN A 142 4.29 -38.08 11.85
CA ASN A 142 3.55 -37.13 12.69
C ASN A 142 4.41 -35.92 13.07
N GLN A 143 5.68 -36.15 13.42
CA GLN A 143 6.62 -35.09 13.75
C GLN A 143 6.79 -34.11 12.58
N PHE A 144 6.99 -34.61 11.36
CA PHE A 144 7.14 -33.76 10.19
C PHE A 144 5.86 -32.95 9.91
N LEU A 145 4.71 -33.62 9.85
CA LEU A 145 3.43 -33.00 9.53
C LEU A 145 3.08 -31.86 10.50
N PHE A 146 3.16 -32.11 11.81
CA PHE A 146 2.75 -31.10 12.78
C PHE A 146 3.74 -29.93 12.87
N ASN A 147 5.04 -30.16 12.66
CA ASN A 147 6.00 -29.04 12.52
C ASN A 147 5.72 -28.22 11.26
N TRP A 148 5.40 -28.88 10.15
CA TRP A 148 5.08 -28.21 8.89
C TRP A 148 3.82 -27.35 8.99
N LEU A 149 2.77 -27.82 9.67
CA LEU A 149 1.53 -27.07 9.86
C LEU A 149 1.74 -25.78 10.69
N VAL A 150 2.61 -25.81 11.71
CA VAL A 150 2.96 -24.61 12.48
C VAL A 150 3.62 -23.57 11.58
N TRP A 151 4.61 -23.97 10.78
CA TRP A 151 5.29 -23.05 9.85
C TRP A 151 4.34 -22.48 8.81
N ARG A 152 3.52 -23.32 8.18
CA ARG A 152 2.52 -22.87 7.20
C ARG A 152 1.57 -21.82 7.77
N LYS A 153 1.05 -22.06 8.98
CA LYS A 153 0.14 -21.11 9.63
C LYS A 153 0.84 -19.80 9.95
N TRP A 154 2.07 -19.85 10.45
CA TRP A 154 2.82 -18.64 10.77
C TRP A 154 3.12 -17.80 9.51
N ILE A 155 3.58 -18.45 8.43
CA ILE A 155 3.79 -17.79 7.12
C ILE A 155 2.49 -17.17 6.61
N PHE A 156 1.40 -17.94 6.63
CA PHE A 156 0.08 -17.46 6.21
C PHE A 156 -0.37 -16.23 7.00
N ASP A 157 -0.17 -16.22 8.32
CA ASP A 157 -0.56 -15.09 9.15
C ASP A 157 0.26 -13.83 8.82
N LEU A 158 1.56 -13.98 8.60
CA LEU A 158 2.42 -12.87 8.17
C LEU A 158 2.01 -12.33 6.80
N ASP A 159 1.79 -13.20 5.82
CA ASP A 159 1.38 -12.83 4.48
C ASP A 159 0.03 -12.12 4.49
N ASN A 160 -0.97 -12.69 5.16
CA ASN A 160 -2.29 -12.09 5.29
C ASN A 160 -2.24 -10.71 5.97
N ARG A 161 -1.40 -10.54 7.01
CA ARG A 161 -1.21 -9.22 7.65
C ARG A 161 -0.49 -8.23 6.73
N SER A 162 0.50 -8.68 5.97
CA SER A 162 1.20 -7.87 4.97
C SER A 162 0.24 -7.37 3.87
N GLY A 163 -0.60 -8.27 3.36
CA GLY A 163 -1.63 -7.95 2.38
C GLY A 163 -2.63 -6.91 2.89
N GLN A 164 -3.08 -7.04 4.14
CA GLN A 164 -3.96 -6.05 4.79
C GLN A 164 -3.31 -4.65 4.86
N GLU A 165 -2.08 -4.55 5.37
CA GLU A 165 -1.40 -3.25 5.48
C GLU A 165 -1.12 -2.63 4.10
N THR A 166 -0.84 -3.46 3.09
CA THR A 166 -0.62 -3.01 1.71
C THR A 166 -1.91 -2.45 1.10
N GLY A 167 -3.05 -3.13 1.25
CA GLY A 167 -4.35 -2.62 0.78
C GLY A 167 -4.69 -1.26 1.40
N TYR A 168 -4.47 -1.09 2.71
CA TYR A 168 -4.68 0.19 3.39
C TYR A 168 -3.71 1.30 2.98
N LEU A 169 -2.64 0.99 2.25
CA LEU A 169 -1.67 1.97 1.77
C LEU A 169 -1.93 2.35 0.31
N PHE A 170 -2.04 1.32 -0.53
CA PHE A 170 -1.89 1.44 -1.97
C PHE A 170 -3.11 2.11 -2.60
N GLU A 171 -4.32 1.60 -2.37
CA GLU A 171 -5.54 2.16 -2.95
C GLU A 171 -5.72 3.63 -2.54
N PRO A 172 -5.62 4.04 -1.26
CA PRO A 172 -5.78 5.45 -0.89
C PRO A 172 -4.75 6.39 -1.52
N VAL A 173 -3.54 5.92 -1.82
CA VAL A 173 -2.53 6.72 -2.53
C VAL A 173 -2.96 6.95 -3.97
N LEU A 174 -3.35 5.90 -4.69
CA LEU A 174 -3.77 6.01 -6.09
C LEU A 174 -5.04 6.85 -6.24
N THR A 175 -6.04 6.61 -5.40
CA THR A 175 -7.29 7.38 -5.38
C THR A 175 -7.02 8.88 -5.24
N ARG A 176 -6.10 9.27 -4.34
CA ARG A 176 -5.69 10.67 -4.17
C ARG A 176 -4.94 11.23 -5.37
N CYS A 177 -4.06 10.44 -5.99
CA CYS A 177 -3.35 10.85 -7.20
C CYS A 177 -4.32 11.12 -8.37
N LEU A 178 -5.45 10.42 -8.44
CA LEU A 178 -6.44 10.62 -9.49
C LEU A 178 -7.42 11.78 -9.21
N GLY A 179 -7.33 12.39 -8.02
CA GLY A 179 -8.24 13.45 -7.56
C GLY A 179 -9.62 12.94 -7.15
N GLY A 180 -9.74 11.64 -6.84
CA GLY A 180 -11.02 11.02 -6.48
C GLY A 180 -11.10 10.56 -5.03
N GLU A 181 -12.18 9.84 -4.73
CA GLU A 181 -12.45 9.25 -3.43
C GLU A 181 -12.85 7.79 -3.56
N ALA A 182 -12.48 6.96 -2.58
CA ALA A 182 -12.90 5.57 -2.53
C ALA A 182 -14.31 5.52 -1.95
N ILE A 183 -15.23 4.82 -2.62
CA ILE A 183 -16.64 4.80 -2.26
C ILE A 183 -17.05 3.39 -1.83
N ASP A 184 -17.63 3.29 -0.64
CA ASP A 184 -18.14 2.02 -0.13
C ASP A 184 -19.47 1.64 -0.81
N ALA A 185 -19.84 0.35 -0.72
CA ALA A 185 -21.06 -0.17 -1.32
C ALA A 185 -22.35 0.50 -0.80
N ASN A 186 -22.36 1.09 0.39
CA ASN A 186 -23.57 1.67 0.98
C ASN A 186 -23.84 3.08 0.44
N SER A 187 -22.78 3.86 0.26
CA SER A 187 -22.80 5.24 -0.24
C SER A 187 -22.66 5.32 -1.77
N SER A 188 -22.41 4.20 -2.43
CA SER A 188 -22.12 4.17 -3.86
C SER A 188 -23.23 4.71 -4.76
N PRO A 189 -22.90 5.62 -5.71
CA PRO A 189 -23.80 6.01 -6.79
C PRO A 189 -24.03 4.88 -7.79
N VAL A 190 -23.13 3.88 -7.83
CA VAL A 190 -23.24 2.70 -8.68
C VAL A 190 -23.98 1.61 -7.93
N LYS A 191 -25.05 1.09 -8.53
CA LYS A 191 -25.85 0.00 -7.99
C LYS A 191 -25.55 -1.29 -8.76
N ARG A 192 -25.54 -2.41 -8.03
CA ARG A 192 -25.43 -3.73 -8.66
C ARG A 192 -26.62 -3.94 -9.59
N ILE A 193 -26.41 -4.57 -10.74
CA ILE A 193 -27.49 -4.84 -11.70
C ILE A 193 -28.05 -6.26 -11.47
N GLY A 194 -29.39 -6.38 -11.50
CA GLY A 194 -30.09 -7.66 -11.42
C GLY A 194 -30.20 -8.38 -12.77
N GLU A 195 -30.68 -9.63 -12.73
CA GLU A 195 -30.82 -10.49 -13.92
C GLU A 195 -31.67 -9.85 -15.03
N ASN A 196 -32.56 -8.92 -14.67
CA ASN A 196 -33.45 -8.21 -15.60
C ASN A 196 -32.89 -6.87 -16.10
N GLY A 197 -31.63 -6.53 -15.77
CA GLY A 197 -31.03 -5.23 -16.14
C GLY A 197 -31.37 -4.08 -15.17
N GLU A 198 -32.19 -4.34 -14.14
CA GLU A 198 -32.62 -3.32 -13.18
C GLU A 198 -31.62 -3.12 -12.03
N PRO A 199 -31.39 -1.86 -11.59
CA PRO A 199 -30.58 -1.56 -10.41
C PRO A 199 -31.12 -2.19 -9.12
N LYS A 200 -30.25 -2.88 -8.38
CA LYS A 200 -30.51 -3.39 -7.03
C LYS A 200 -30.34 -2.29 -5.98
N LYS A 201 -30.83 -2.56 -4.77
CA LYS A 201 -30.59 -1.68 -3.61
C LYS A 201 -29.13 -1.70 -3.16
N GLU A 202 -28.44 -2.82 -3.36
CA GLU A 202 -27.03 -3.01 -3.02
C GLU A 202 -26.15 -2.19 -3.94
N GLY A 203 -25.33 -1.30 -3.38
CA GLY A 203 -24.36 -0.55 -4.15
C GLY A 203 -23.08 -1.34 -4.43
N ARG A 204 -22.24 -0.76 -5.28
CA ARG A 204 -20.98 -1.32 -5.72
C ARG A 204 -19.83 -0.53 -5.09
N GLN A 205 -18.87 -1.20 -4.47
CA GLN A 205 -17.64 -0.52 -4.05
C GLN A 205 -16.90 -0.02 -5.29
N ILE A 206 -16.40 1.22 -5.23
CA ILE A 206 -15.62 1.86 -6.30
C ILE A 206 -14.26 2.24 -5.70
N ASP A 207 -13.17 1.78 -6.32
CA ASP A 207 -11.82 2.01 -5.81
C ASP A 207 -11.47 3.51 -5.84
N CYS A 208 -11.88 4.20 -6.90
CA CYS A 208 -11.78 5.65 -6.99
C CYS A 208 -12.91 6.23 -7.85
N TYR A 209 -13.67 7.17 -7.30
CA TYR A 209 -14.71 7.93 -7.97
C TYR A 209 -14.27 9.39 -8.11
N VAL A 210 -14.32 9.91 -9.34
CA VAL A 210 -14.07 11.33 -9.64
C VAL A 210 -15.38 11.95 -10.09
N GLU A 211 -16.05 12.63 -9.16
CA GLU A 211 -17.44 13.09 -9.34
C GLU A 211 -17.61 14.11 -10.46
N ASP A 212 -16.70 15.08 -10.55
CA ASP A 212 -16.76 16.18 -11.52
C ASP A 212 -16.64 15.68 -12.97
N GLU A 213 -15.93 14.56 -13.17
CA GLU A 213 -15.69 13.95 -14.48
C GLU A 213 -16.56 12.71 -14.74
N LYS A 214 -17.38 12.32 -13.76
CA LYS A 214 -18.21 11.10 -13.81
C LYS A 214 -17.39 9.85 -14.14
N LEU A 215 -16.19 9.72 -13.57
CA LEU A 215 -15.31 8.57 -13.76
C LEU A 215 -15.38 7.63 -12.56
N ALA A 216 -15.49 6.33 -12.83
CA ALA A 216 -15.40 5.27 -11.83
C ALA A 216 -14.24 4.35 -12.18
N TYR A 217 -13.21 4.36 -11.35
CA TYR A 217 -11.98 3.59 -11.54
C TYR A 217 -12.05 2.27 -10.81
N GLU A 218 -11.50 1.24 -11.46
CA GLU A 218 -11.15 -0.05 -10.85
C GLU A 218 -9.64 -0.27 -11.00
N PHE A 219 -8.98 -0.61 -9.90
CA PHE A 219 -7.54 -0.83 -9.85
C PHE A 219 -7.20 -2.31 -9.80
N LYS A 220 -6.21 -2.72 -10.62
CA LYS A 220 -5.61 -4.05 -10.56
C LYS A 220 -4.09 -3.91 -10.55
N ILE A 221 -3.45 -4.49 -9.55
CA ILE A 221 -1.98 -4.62 -9.58
C ILE A 221 -1.60 -5.62 -10.67
N ARG A 222 -2.23 -6.80 -10.69
CA ARG A 222 -2.06 -7.82 -11.74
C ARG A 222 -3.35 -8.61 -11.93
N LEU A 223 -3.76 -8.86 -13.17
CA LEU A 223 -4.89 -9.74 -13.52
C LEU A 223 -4.37 -11.16 -13.79
N THR A 224 -4.21 -11.96 -12.73
CA THR A 224 -3.92 -13.41 -12.84
C THR A 224 -5.07 -14.27 -12.34
N ILE A 225 -5.02 -15.54 -12.74
CA ILE A 225 -6.06 -16.57 -12.54
C ILE A 225 -6.42 -16.81 -11.06
N ALA A 226 -5.57 -16.42 -10.08
CA ALA A 226 -5.59 -17.02 -8.74
C ALA A 226 -6.22 -16.20 -7.59
N ALA A 227 -6.71 -14.97 -7.79
CA ALA A 227 -7.30 -14.18 -6.68
C ALA A 227 -8.82 -13.92 -6.81
N SER A 228 -9.40 -14.10 -8.00
CA SER A 228 -10.86 -14.09 -8.18
C SER A 228 -11.36 -15.53 -8.38
N GLY A 229 -11.89 -16.12 -7.30
CA GLY A 229 -12.78 -17.28 -7.42
C GLY A 229 -13.97 -16.93 -8.34
N GLN A 230 -14.68 -17.92 -8.86
CA GLN A 230 -15.70 -17.73 -9.90
C GLN A 230 -16.67 -16.58 -9.62
N GLY A 231 -17.16 -16.44 -8.38
CA GLY A 231 -18.05 -15.34 -7.99
C GLY A 231 -17.41 -13.94 -7.96
N ARG A 232 -16.09 -13.83 -7.79
CA ARG A 232 -15.37 -12.54 -7.89
C ARG A 232 -15.11 -12.14 -9.34
N TRP A 233 -15.04 -13.09 -10.27
CA TRP A 233 -14.86 -12.78 -11.69
C TRP A 233 -16.15 -12.19 -12.28
N ASP A 234 -17.30 -12.75 -11.91
CA ASP A 234 -18.59 -12.21 -12.32
C ASP A 234 -18.80 -10.78 -11.79
N GLU A 235 -18.30 -10.49 -10.58
CA GLU A 235 -18.28 -9.12 -10.06
C GLU A 235 -17.39 -8.19 -10.90
N GLU A 236 -16.19 -8.61 -11.27
CA GLU A 236 -15.27 -7.82 -12.13
C GLU A 236 -15.91 -7.54 -13.50
N LEU A 237 -16.60 -8.52 -14.09
CA LEU A 237 -17.30 -8.33 -15.36
C LEU A 237 -18.56 -7.46 -15.24
N SER A 238 -19.27 -7.48 -14.11
CA SER A 238 -20.48 -6.66 -13.96
C SER A 238 -20.18 -5.17 -13.78
N PHE A 239 -19.03 -4.84 -13.19
CA PHE A 239 -18.66 -3.46 -12.82
C PHE A 239 -18.80 -2.43 -13.95
N PRO A 240 -18.21 -2.59 -15.15
CA PRO A 240 -18.29 -1.56 -16.17
C PRO A 240 -19.73 -1.33 -16.65
N GLY A 241 -20.56 -2.37 -16.68
CA GLY A 241 -21.99 -2.25 -17.00
C GLY A 241 -22.77 -1.51 -15.90
N GLU A 242 -22.48 -1.81 -14.64
CA GLU A 242 -23.03 -1.12 -13.48
C GLU A 242 -22.68 0.39 -13.50
N CYS A 243 -21.44 0.74 -13.86
CA CYS A 243 -21.03 2.13 -14.02
C CYS A 243 -21.81 2.87 -15.10
N VAL A 244 -21.94 2.27 -16.29
CA VAL A 244 -22.68 2.87 -17.41
C VAL A 244 -24.15 3.07 -17.05
N ALA A 245 -24.77 2.09 -16.38
CA ALA A 245 -26.16 2.21 -15.91
C ALA A 245 -26.34 3.38 -14.91
N ALA A 246 -25.30 3.72 -14.14
CA ALA A 246 -25.27 4.86 -13.25
C ALA A 246 -24.88 6.19 -13.93
N GLY A 247 -24.67 6.19 -15.25
CA GLY A 247 -24.23 7.37 -16.01
C GLY A 247 -22.76 7.75 -15.78
N LEU A 248 -21.94 6.79 -15.34
CA LEU A 248 -20.51 6.96 -15.12
C LEU A 248 -19.70 6.25 -16.20
N ARG A 249 -18.55 6.79 -16.54
CA ARG A 249 -17.59 6.16 -17.44
C ARG A 249 -16.65 5.25 -16.64
N PRO A 250 -16.62 3.94 -16.91
CA PRO A 250 -15.71 3.03 -16.22
C PRO A 250 -14.28 3.19 -16.73
N VAL A 251 -13.31 3.16 -15.81
CA VAL A 251 -11.87 3.25 -16.12
C VAL A 251 -11.13 2.09 -15.44
N LEU A 252 -10.43 1.27 -16.23
CA LEU A 252 -9.62 0.18 -15.72
C LEU A 252 -8.15 0.60 -15.69
N ILE A 253 -7.52 0.49 -14.52
CA ILE A 253 -6.07 0.68 -14.35
C ILE A 253 -5.45 -0.68 -14.02
N VAL A 254 -4.53 -1.15 -14.85
CA VAL A 254 -3.77 -2.39 -14.61
C VAL A 254 -2.28 -2.07 -14.58
N LEU A 255 -1.64 -2.21 -13.42
CA LEU A 255 -0.23 -1.83 -13.30
C LEU A 255 0.74 -2.83 -13.92
N ASP A 256 0.45 -4.13 -13.80
CA ASP A 256 1.26 -5.16 -14.40
C ASP A 256 0.76 -5.50 -15.82
N PRO A 257 1.60 -5.36 -16.86
CA PRO A 257 1.20 -5.58 -18.24
C PRO A 257 1.11 -7.06 -18.66
N THR A 258 1.32 -8.02 -17.74
CA THR A 258 1.26 -9.45 -18.04
C THR A 258 -0.12 -9.82 -18.61
N THR A 259 -0.13 -10.27 -19.87
CA THR A 259 -1.36 -10.63 -20.58
C THR A 259 -1.93 -11.95 -20.10
N SER A 260 -3.26 -12.02 -20.01
CA SER A 260 -4.02 -13.25 -19.77
C SER A 260 -5.38 -13.18 -20.46
N ASN A 261 -6.01 -14.33 -20.74
CA ASN A 261 -7.35 -14.35 -21.35
C ASN A 261 -8.38 -13.57 -20.52
N ARG A 262 -8.25 -13.60 -19.18
CA ARG A 262 -9.09 -12.81 -18.28
C ARG A 262 -8.86 -11.32 -18.48
N PHE A 263 -7.61 -10.89 -18.54
CA PHE A 263 -7.29 -9.48 -18.80
C PHE A 263 -7.87 -9.00 -20.15
N GLU A 264 -7.71 -9.78 -21.22
CA GLU A 264 -8.28 -9.42 -22.53
C GLU A 264 -9.81 -9.30 -22.48
N GLN A 265 -10.49 -10.25 -21.85
CA GLN A 265 -11.94 -10.23 -21.68
C GLN A 265 -12.41 -8.97 -20.93
N LEU A 266 -11.76 -8.63 -19.82
CA LEU A 266 -12.14 -7.46 -19.00
C LEU A 266 -11.84 -6.16 -19.74
N ARG A 267 -10.66 -6.05 -20.37
CA ARG A 267 -10.28 -4.89 -21.19
C ARG A 267 -11.31 -4.64 -22.28
N ASP A 268 -11.63 -5.67 -23.07
CA ASP A 268 -12.52 -5.56 -24.20
C ASP A 268 -13.94 -5.18 -23.75
N LEU A 269 -14.38 -5.69 -22.59
CA LEU A 269 -15.65 -5.29 -21.99
C LEU A 269 -15.69 -3.81 -21.61
N PHE A 270 -14.68 -3.31 -20.88
CA PHE A 270 -14.58 -1.88 -20.53
C PHE A 270 -14.62 -1.00 -21.78
N LEU A 271 -13.85 -1.35 -22.82
CA LEU A 271 -13.80 -0.60 -24.07
C LEU A 271 -15.13 -0.64 -24.83
N SER A 272 -15.78 -1.81 -24.90
CA SER A 272 -17.07 -1.98 -25.57
C SER A 272 -18.20 -1.14 -24.96
N LEU A 273 -18.07 -0.80 -23.67
CA LEU A 273 -18.99 0.03 -22.91
C LEU A 273 -18.57 1.52 -22.88
N GLY A 274 -17.65 1.94 -23.76
CA GLY A 274 -17.19 3.33 -23.85
C GLY A 274 -16.23 3.76 -22.72
N GLY A 275 -15.75 2.81 -21.93
CA GLY A 275 -14.79 3.03 -20.86
C GLY A 275 -13.37 3.36 -21.35
N LEU A 276 -12.44 3.41 -20.41
CA LEU A 276 -11.00 3.58 -20.65
C LEU A 276 -10.23 2.43 -20.02
N VAL A 277 -9.10 2.06 -20.61
CA VAL A 277 -8.20 1.05 -20.06
C VAL A 277 -6.76 1.54 -20.19
N PHE A 278 -6.04 1.58 -19.08
CA PHE A 278 -4.62 1.90 -19.03
C PHE A 278 -3.85 0.75 -18.39
N VAL A 279 -2.70 0.39 -18.99
CA VAL A 279 -1.97 -0.83 -18.65
C VAL A 279 -0.47 -0.57 -18.60
N GLY A 280 0.23 -1.11 -17.61
CA GLY A 280 1.69 -0.99 -17.49
C GLY A 280 2.14 0.47 -17.41
N GLU A 281 3.10 0.84 -18.25
CA GLU A 281 3.58 2.22 -18.35
C GLU A 281 2.48 3.24 -18.70
N ALA A 282 1.44 2.85 -19.45
CA ALA A 282 0.32 3.76 -19.73
C ALA A 282 -0.53 4.01 -18.48
N ALA A 283 -0.66 3.02 -17.58
CA ALA A 283 -1.31 3.19 -16.29
C ALA A 283 -0.51 4.15 -15.39
N TRP A 284 0.81 3.96 -15.32
CA TRP A 284 1.69 4.85 -14.56
C TRP A 284 1.65 6.28 -15.09
N SER A 285 1.78 6.45 -16.40
CA SER A 285 1.72 7.76 -17.06
C SER A 285 0.41 8.48 -16.76
N HIS A 286 -0.72 7.76 -16.80
CA HIS A 286 -2.03 8.31 -16.47
C HIS A 286 -2.12 8.76 -15.00
N ILE A 287 -1.65 7.93 -14.06
CA ILE A 287 -1.64 8.28 -12.64
C ILE A 287 -0.78 9.53 -12.39
N GLU A 288 0.42 9.59 -12.97
CA GLU A 288 1.37 10.69 -12.78
C GLU A 288 0.86 12.01 -13.40
N GLU A 289 0.26 11.96 -14.57
CA GLU A 289 -0.35 13.13 -15.21
C GLU A 289 -1.47 13.72 -14.33
N ARG A 290 -2.34 12.84 -13.81
CA ARG A 290 -3.47 13.22 -12.94
C ARG A 290 -3.01 13.73 -11.57
N ALA A 291 -1.93 13.16 -11.04
CA ALA A 291 -1.39 13.52 -9.73
C ALA A 291 -0.80 14.93 -9.71
N GLY A 292 -0.42 15.47 -10.87
CA GLY A 292 0.38 16.68 -10.95
C GLY A 292 1.83 16.43 -10.54
N ARG A 293 2.68 17.43 -10.79
CA ARG A 293 4.15 17.30 -10.73
C ARG A 293 4.67 16.83 -9.37
N THR A 294 4.08 17.30 -8.29
CA THR A 294 4.57 17.03 -6.93
C THR A 294 4.21 15.62 -6.48
N MET A 295 2.97 15.18 -6.68
CA MET A 295 2.57 13.82 -6.34
C MET A 295 3.08 12.77 -7.34
N ALA A 296 3.34 13.13 -8.60
CA ALA A 296 4.04 12.24 -9.54
C ALA A 296 5.42 11.82 -9.00
N ARG A 297 6.19 12.76 -8.41
CA ARG A 297 7.46 12.43 -7.74
C ARG A 297 7.28 11.49 -6.56
N PHE A 298 6.15 11.56 -5.84
CA PHE A 298 5.87 10.60 -4.77
C PHE A 298 5.67 9.19 -5.35
N VAL A 299 4.89 9.06 -6.42
CA VAL A 299 4.66 7.77 -7.09
C VAL A 299 5.98 7.19 -7.59
N GLU A 300 6.77 7.99 -8.30
CA GLU A 300 8.08 7.63 -8.87
C GLU A 300 9.09 7.20 -7.79
N ASN A 301 9.16 7.88 -6.65
CA ASN A 301 10.17 7.60 -5.64
C ASN A 301 9.78 6.49 -4.65
N TYR A 302 8.47 6.30 -4.41
CA TYR A 302 8.00 5.50 -3.27
C TYR A 302 7.04 4.37 -3.64
N ILE A 303 6.38 4.38 -4.80
CA ILE A 303 5.38 3.35 -5.14
C ILE A 303 5.88 2.49 -6.28
N LYS A 304 6.13 3.11 -7.44
CA LYS A 304 6.51 2.43 -8.68
C LYS A 304 7.74 1.52 -8.53
N PRO A 305 8.86 1.95 -7.90
CA PRO A 305 10.08 1.12 -7.84
C PRO A 305 9.90 -0.21 -7.09
N ALA A 306 9.05 -0.23 -6.07
CA ALA A 306 8.81 -1.45 -5.30
C ALA A 306 7.96 -2.47 -6.09
N LEU A 307 7.06 -1.99 -6.95
CA LEU A 307 6.22 -2.83 -7.79
C LEU A 307 6.97 -3.31 -9.03
N ASP A 308 7.75 -2.43 -9.66
CA ASP A 308 8.61 -2.80 -10.80
C ASP A 308 9.59 -3.91 -10.40
N ALA A 309 10.27 -3.76 -9.25
CA ALA A 309 11.17 -4.79 -8.72
C ALA A 309 10.45 -6.14 -8.44
N ALA A 310 9.16 -6.11 -8.09
CA ALA A 310 8.38 -7.32 -7.90
C ALA A 310 7.95 -7.95 -9.24
N SER A 311 7.63 -7.15 -10.25
CA SER A 311 7.28 -7.62 -11.59
C SER A 311 8.49 -8.19 -12.34
N GLU A 312 9.69 -7.72 -12.06
CA GLU A 312 10.96 -8.24 -12.61
C GLU A 312 11.43 -9.56 -11.96
N PHE A 313 10.82 -9.98 -10.85
CA PHE A 313 11.25 -11.17 -10.12
C PHE A 313 10.89 -12.47 -10.87
N ASP A 314 11.90 -13.21 -11.33
CA ASP A 314 11.73 -14.50 -11.98
C ASP A 314 11.44 -15.61 -10.96
N THR A 315 10.23 -16.15 -11.01
CA THR A 315 9.80 -17.25 -10.12
C THR A 315 10.26 -18.63 -10.62
N ALA A 316 10.87 -18.74 -11.80
CA ALA A 316 11.43 -20.00 -12.30
C ALA A 316 12.69 -20.43 -11.52
N GLN A 317 13.39 -19.50 -10.88
CA GLN A 317 14.63 -19.74 -10.14
C GLN A 317 14.52 -19.29 -8.68
N LEU A 318 13.76 -20.03 -7.88
CA LEU A 318 13.65 -19.77 -6.45
C LEU A 318 14.91 -20.24 -5.70
N ALA A 319 15.51 -19.32 -4.94
CA ALA A 319 16.59 -19.66 -4.03
C ALA A 319 16.10 -20.57 -2.87
N PRO A 320 16.95 -21.47 -2.35
CA PRO A 320 16.58 -22.31 -1.21
C PRO A 320 16.22 -21.46 0.01
N ILE A 321 15.15 -21.87 0.70
CA ILE A 321 14.70 -21.25 1.95
C ILE A 321 14.97 -22.17 3.13
N SER A 322 15.46 -21.61 4.23
CA SER A 322 15.42 -22.25 5.55
C SER A 322 14.87 -21.28 6.59
N MET A 323 14.12 -21.82 7.54
CA MET A 323 13.55 -21.05 8.65
C MET A 323 13.83 -21.77 9.95
N SER A 324 14.16 -21.02 10.99
CA SER A 324 14.48 -21.58 12.31
C SER A 324 13.90 -20.73 13.41
N TRP A 325 13.24 -21.39 14.37
CA TRP A 325 12.91 -20.79 15.66
C TRP A 325 14.13 -20.92 16.55
N LEU A 326 14.63 -19.79 17.05
CA LEU A 326 15.68 -19.70 18.07
C LEU A 326 15.08 -19.11 19.35
N ASP A 327 15.83 -19.17 20.44
CA ASP A 327 15.43 -18.47 21.65
C ASP A 327 15.39 -16.96 21.37
N GLY A 328 14.24 -16.32 21.63
CA GLY A 328 14.00 -14.90 21.37
C GLY A 328 14.06 -14.45 19.89
N SER A 329 14.18 -15.34 18.90
CA SER A 329 14.27 -14.91 17.49
C SER A 329 13.74 -15.92 16.46
N VAL A 330 13.38 -15.43 15.27
CA VAL A 330 13.17 -16.25 14.07
C VAL A 330 14.22 -15.87 13.04
N VAL A 331 14.89 -16.87 12.49
CA VAL A 331 15.86 -16.68 11.41
C VAL A 331 15.29 -17.23 10.12
N ILE A 332 15.26 -16.39 9.08
CA ILE A 332 14.91 -16.76 7.71
C ILE A 332 16.17 -16.62 6.87
N ARG A 333 16.56 -17.68 6.17
CA ARG A 333 17.64 -17.63 5.17
C ARG A 333 17.08 -17.95 3.80
N ILE A 334 17.44 -17.12 2.82
CA ILE A 334 17.10 -17.31 1.41
C ILE A 334 18.40 -17.17 0.63
N GLY A 335 18.87 -18.26 0.02
CA GLY A 335 20.20 -18.32 -0.59
C GLY A 335 21.30 -18.04 0.45
N ASP A 336 22.14 -17.05 0.17
CA ASP A 336 23.24 -16.60 1.03
C ASP A 336 22.83 -15.48 2.01
N LYS A 337 21.58 -15.00 1.93
CA LYS A 337 21.10 -13.90 2.77
C LYS A 337 20.39 -14.42 4.00
N GLU A 338 20.64 -13.76 5.13
CA GLU A 338 19.99 -14.02 6.40
C GLU A 338 19.19 -12.80 6.85
N HIS A 339 17.97 -13.05 7.33
CA HIS A 339 17.17 -12.07 8.04
C HIS A 339 16.78 -12.62 9.41
N LYS A 340 17.25 -11.95 10.46
CA LYS A 340 16.90 -12.25 11.85
C LYS A 340 15.79 -11.32 12.32
N ILE A 341 14.69 -11.92 12.76
CA ILE A 341 13.54 -11.23 13.37
C ILE A 341 13.65 -11.44 14.88
N GLU A 342 13.99 -10.38 15.61
CA GLU A 342 13.95 -10.39 17.07
C GLU A 342 12.49 -10.46 17.55
N ARG A 343 12.24 -11.26 18.58
CA ARG A 343 10.90 -11.57 19.10
C ARG A 343 10.70 -10.89 20.45
N GLU A 344 9.51 -10.33 20.64
CA GLU A 344 9.07 -9.68 21.89
C GLU A 344 8.44 -10.66 22.89
#